data_AF-A0A7V9G1V9-F1
#
_entry.id   AF-A0A7V9G1V9-F1
#
_cell.length_a   1.000
_cell.length_b   1.000
_cell.length_c   1.000
_cell.angle_alpha   90.00
_cell.angle_beta   90.00
_cell.angle_gamma   90.00
#
_symmetry.space_group_name_H-M   'P 1'
#
loop_
_entity.id
_entity.type
_entity.pdbx_description
1 polymer ?
#
loop_
_entity_poly.entity_id
_entity_poly.type
_entity_poly.pdbx_seq_one_letter_code
_entity_poly.pdbx_strand_id
1 'polypeptide(L)'
;MPMRRLLPILLLALFLVPVAGAVRPQAPGDGTLSVRNGEGDIRLLAVRGALVGRLGSGVIEVEVEASRGDSCDELPIFGETKTELRKRKSPVGTVALCVLRGAGIRFRLTGEQSSVHVNGKDIDLSVVGKGGVMLKGRGDGPDGSYSLNGAEYQSLPDSVDWLLLGSPAAAAAVARG
;
A
#
# COMPACT_ATOMS: atom_id res chain seq x y z
N MET A 1 -9.85 23.53 -61.99
CA MET A 1 -9.20 23.47 -60.66
C MET A 1 -10.07 22.67 -59.69
N PRO A 2 -9.74 21.40 -59.38
CA PRO A 2 -10.20 20.84 -58.12
C PRO A 2 -9.14 19.91 -57.49
N MET A 3 -8.03 20.47 -57.02
CA MET A 3 -7.07 19.75 -56.14
C MET A 3 -7.04 20.34 -54.72
N ARG A 4 -7.92 21.30 -54.41
CA ARG A 4 -7.93 22.04 -53.13
C ARG A 4 -8.76 21.39 -52.01
N ARG A 5 -9.24 20.17 -52.23
CA ARG A 5 -10.15 19.45 -51.31
C ARG A 5 -9.60 18.11 -50.80
N LEU A 6 -8.45 17.66 -51.30
CA LEU A 6 -7.82 16.42 -50.86
C LEU A 6 -6.91 16.60 -49.63
N LEU A 7 -6.37 17.81 -49.43
CA LEU A 7 -5.52 18.14 -48.28
C LEU A 7 -6.21 18.02 -46.91
N PRO A 8 -7.47 18.49 -46.70
CA PRO A 8 -8.12 18.35 -45.39
C PRO A 8 -8.51 16.91 -45.05
N ILE A 9 -8.73 16.05 -46.06
CA ILE A 9 -9.09 14.64 -45.85
C ILE A 9 -7.84 13.84 -45.42
N LEU A 10 -6.66 14.14 -45.96
CA LEU A 10 -5.41 13.52 -45.56
C LEU A 10 -4.99 13.94 -44.13
N LEU A 11 -5.26 15.19 -43.74
CA LEU A 11 -4.94 15.69 -42.40
C LEU A 11 -5.82 15.08 -41.30
N LEU A 12 -7.09 14.78 -41.61
CA LEU A 12 -8.04 14.16 -40.66
C LEU A 12 -7.70 12.69 -40.39
N ALA A 13 -7.10 11.99 -41.36
CA ALA A 13 -6.66 10.59 -41.19
C ALA A 13 -5.47 10.44 -40.22
N LEU A 14 -4.68 11.50 -40.00
CA LEU A 14 -3.54 11.46 -39.08
C LEU A 14 -3.94 11.51 -37.59
N PHE A 15 -5.18 11.91 -37.27
CA PHE A 15 -5.68 12.02 -35.89
C PHE A 15 -6.39 10.77 -35.37
N LEU A 16 -6.46 9.71 -36.18
CA LEU A 16 -7.09 8.43 -35.83
C LEU A 16 -6.10 7.40 -35.29
N VAL A 17 -4.89 7.79 -34.88
CA VAL A 17 -4.00 6.85 -34.19
C VAL A 17 -4.62 6.54 -32.82
N PRO A 18 -5.12 5.32 -32.58
CA PRO A 18 -5.49 4.93 -31.23
C PRO A 18 -4.20 4.97 -30.43
N VAL A 19 -4.13 5.86 -29.44
CA VAL A 19 -3.18 5.68 -28.35
C VAL A 19 -3.67 4.46 -27.59
N ALA A 20 -3.34 3.28 -28.12
CA ALA A 20 -3.41 2.04 -27.38
C ALA A 20 -2.41 2.21 -26.25
N GLY A 21 -2.90 2.66 -25.09
CA GLY A 21 -2.16 2.67 -23.85
C GLY A 21 -1.77 1.23 -23.56
N ALA A 22 -0.59 0.82 -24.03
CA ALA A 22 -0.03 -0.46 -23.70
C ALA A 22 0.24 -0.45 -22.19
N VAL A 23 -0.68 -1.06 -21.43
CA VAL A 23 -0.39 -1.48 -20.07
C VAL A 23 0.76 -2.46 -20.19
N ARG A 24 1.98 -1.96 -19.95
CA ARG A 24 3.17 -2.79 -19.92
C ARG A 24 2.99 -3.78 -18.77
N PRO A 25 3.18 -5.10 -18.99
CA PRO A 25 3.27 -6.02 -17.87
C PRO A 25 4.37 -5.49 -16.93
N GLN A 26 4.02 -5.29 -15.66
CA GLN A 26 5.00 -4.93 -14.65
C GLN A 26 6.12 -5.97 -14.70
N ALA A 27 7.36 -5.49 -14.93
CA ALA A 27 8.53 -6.34 -14.90
C ALA A 27 8.59 -7.09 -13.55
N PRO A 28 9.15 -8.31 -13.49
CA PRO A 28 9.31 -9.05 -12.24
C PRO A 28 10.04 -8.18 -11.22
N GLY A 29 9.33 -7.70 -10.21
CA GLY A 29 9.79 -6.57 -9.42
C GLY A 29 8.83 -6.20 -8.30
N ASP A 30 9.18 -5.14 -7.59
CA ASP A 30 8.41 -4.57 -6.48
C ASP A 30 6.95 -4.34 -6.90
N GLY A 31 6.03 -4.58 -5.97
CA GLY A 31 4.62 -4.38 -6.17
C GLY A 31 4.10 -3.19 -5.38
N THR A 32 2.79 -3.01 -5.44
CA THR A 32 2.14 -1.84 -4.85
C THR A 32 0.91 -2.25 -4.06
N LEU A 33 0.65 -1.57 -2.96
CA LEU A 33 -0.65 -1.59 -2.29
C LEU A 33 -1.09 -0.15 -2.14
N SER A 34 -2.34 0.13 -2.50
CA SER A 34 -2.99 1.38 -2.13
C SER A 34 -4.26 1.06 -1.38
N VAL A 35 -4.46 1.68 -0.22
CA VAL A 35 -5.71 1.64 0.55
C VAL A 35 -6.27 3.04 0.61
N ARG A 36 -7.59 3.15 0.44
CA ARG A 36 -8.34 4.41 0.45
C ARG A 36 -9.49 4.33 1.43
N ASN A 37 -9.59 5.35 2.28
CA ASN A 37 -10.66 5.49 3.27
C ASN A 37 -10.89 4.20 4.08
N GLY A 38 -9.79 3.54 4.46
CA GLY A 38 -9.83 2.25 5.14
C GLY A 38 -10.26 2.36 6.59
N GLU A 39 -11.05 1.39 7.05
CA GLU A 39 -11.38 1.19 8.46
C GLU A 39 -11.13 -0.27 8.84
N GLY A 40 -10.22 -0.53 9.77
CA GLY A 40 -9.87 -1.90 10.17
C GLY A 40 -8.40 -2.10 10.54
N ASP A 41 -7.89 -3.29 10.23
CA ASP A 41 -6.57 -3.82 10.60
C ASP A 41 -5.72 -4.10 9.35
N ILE A 42 -4.60 -3.40 9.23
CA ILE A 42 -3.65 -3.57 8.14
C ILE A 42 -2.29 -3.92 8.73
N ARG A 43 -1.75 -5.09 8.39
CA ARG A 43 -0.40 -5.50 8.82
C ARG A 43 0.51 -5.67 7.63
N LEU A 44 1.72 -5.17 7.77
CA LEU A 44 2.77 -5.19 6.76
C LEU A 44 3.91 -5.98 7.38
N LEU A 45 4.28 -7.10 6.77
CA LEU A 45 5.27 -8.04 7.27
C LEU A 45 6.45 -8.14 6.32
N ALA A 46 7.65 -8.00 6.86
CA ALA A 46 8.91 -8.09 6.12
C ALA A 46 8.89 -7.27 4.82
N VAL A 47 8.40 -6.03 4.91
CA VAL A 47 8.28 -5.14 3.75
C VAL A 47 9.61 -4.46 3.48
N ARG A 48 10.12 -4.63 2.26
CA ARG A 48 11.28 -3.91 1.75
C ARG A 48 10.81 -2.90 0.72
N GLY A 49 10.93 -1.62 1.01
CA GLY A 49 10.51 -0.55 0.12
C GLY A 49 10.12 0.73 0.84
N ALA A 50 9.03 1.35 0.42
CA ALA A 50 8.51 2.60 0.96
C ALA A 50 7.04 2.47 1.31
N LEU A 51 6.66 3.02 2.47
CA LEU A 51 5.31 3.06 3.00
C LEU A 51 4.99 4.49 3.37
N VAL A 52 3.94 5.03 2.78
CA VAL A 52 3.45 6.38 3.07
C VAL A 52 1.98 6.27 3.42
N GLY A 53 1.56 6.91 4.49
CA GLY A 53 0.15 6.87 4.84
C GLY A 53 -0.29 7.98 5.77
N ARG A 54 -1.61 8.04 5.90
CA ARG A 54 -2.34 8.86 6.83
C ARG A 54 -3.35 7.98 7.56
N LEU A 55 -3.53 8.25 8.84
CA LEU A 55 -4.53 7.64 9.69
C LEU A 55 -5.33 8.77 10.36
N GLY A 56 -6.65 8.82 10.14
CA GLY A 56 -7.51 9.81 10.78
C GLY A 56 -7.52 9.66 12.29
N SER A 57 -7.74 8.44 12.78
CA SER A 57 -7.59 8.11 14.21
C SER A 57 -7.31 6.62 14.41
N GLY A 58 -6.49 6.28 15.41
CA GLY A 58 -6.20 4.89 15.74
C GLY A 58 -4.81 4.68 16.33
N VAL A 59 -4.19 3.57 15.94
CA VAL A 59 -2.90 3.09 16.42
C VAL A 59 -2.02 2.69 15.25
N ILE A 60 -0.74 3.04 15.34
CA ILE A 60 0.32 2.49 14.51
C ILE A 60 1.32 1.81 15.43
N GLU A 61 1.60 0.53 15.21
CA GLU A 61 2.68 -0.19 15.85
C GLU A 61 3.80 -0.44 14.83
N VAL A 62 5.01 -0.01 15.16
CA VAL A 62 6.20 -0.23 14.32
C VAL A 62 7.22 -1.04 15.11
N GLU A 63 7.63 -2.17 14.56
CA GLU A 63 8.76 -2.91 15.11
C GLU A 63 10.06 -2.19 14.78
N VAL A 64 10.82 -1.84 15.82
CA VAL A 64 12.13 -1.21 15.67
C VAL A 64 13.22 -2.25 15.83
N GLU A 65 14.19 -2.23 14.93
CA GLU A 65 15.36 -3.10 15.03
C GLU A 65 16.17 -2.73 16.27
N ALA A 66 16.73 -3.74 16.95
CA ALA A 66 17.61 -3.53 18.11
C ALA A 66 18.83 -2.66 17.78
N SER A 67 19.25 -2.65 16.51
CA SER A 67 20.35 -1.82 15.96
C SER A 67 20.06 -0.31 16.01
N ARG A 68 18.78 0.11 15.96
CA ARG A 68 18.38 1.52 16.04
C ARG A 68 18.30 2.06 17.47
N GLY A 69 18.56 1.22 18.46
CA GLY A 69 18.32 1.55 19.86
C GLY A 69 16.83 1.51 20.20
N ASP A 70 16.53 1.21 21.46
CA ASP A 70 15.18 1.14 22.03
C ASP A 70 14.55 2.57 22.12
N SER A 71 14.40 3.29 21.00
CA SER A 71 13.78 4.62 20.94
C SER A 71 12.82 4.76 19.75
N CYS A 72 11.83 5.63 19.91
CA CYS A 72 10.81 5.93 18.90
C CYS A 72 10.96 7.34 18.30
N ASP A 73 11.92 8.14 18.78
CA ASP A 73 12.01 9.58 18.49
C ASP A 73 12.39 9.88 17.04
N GLU A 74 13.11 8.97 16.38
CA GLU A 74 13.57 9.13 15.00
C GLU A 74 12.58 8.56 13.97
N LEU A 75 11.43 8.04 14.40
CA LEU A 75 10.43 7.54 13.47
C LEU A 75 9.82 8.72 12.70
N PRO A 76 9.82 8.69 11.34
CA PRO A 76 9.21 9.72 10.51
C PRO A 76 7.67 9.61 10.51
N ILE A 77 7.09 9.78 11.71
CA ILE A 77 5.67 9.75 12.01
C ILE A 77 5.31 11.07 12.71
N PHE A 78 4.27 11.71 12.23
CA PHE A 78 3.85 13.04 12.64
C PHE A 78 2.35 13.04 12.97
N GLY A 79 1.91 13.99 13.79
CA GLY A 79 0.49 14.15 14.15
C GLY A 79 0.31 14.33 15.64
N GLU A 80 -0.94 14.27 16.09
CA GLU A 80 -1.26 14.25 17.52
C GLU A 80 -1.13 12.82 18.02
N THR A 81 0.04 12.47 18.55
CA THR A 81 0.35 11.10 18.97
C THR A 81 0.85 11.02 20.40
N LYS A 82 0.37 10.02 21.13
CA LYS A 82 1.04 9.49 22.32
C LYS A 82 1.88 8.29 21.89
N THR A 83 3.17 8.35 22.16
CA THR A 83 4.14 7.32 21.77
C THR A 83 4.60 6.56 23.00
N GLU A 84 4.56 5.24 22.93
CA GLU A 84 5.04 4.34 23.97
C GLU A 84 5.93 3.27 23.37
N LEU A 85 7.08 3.03 24.00
CA LEU A 85 7.93 1.88 23.68
C LEU A 85 7.44 0.66 24.46
N ARG A 86 7.13 -0.43 23.76
CA ARG A 86 6.73 -1.70 24.35
C ARG A 86 7.67 -2.81 23.93
N LYS A 87 7.84 -3.81 24.80
CA LYS A 87 8.59 -5.03 24.48
C LYS A 87 7.61 -6.18 24.33
N ARG A 88 7.69 -6.92 23.23
CA ARG A 88 6.85 -8.09 22.95
C ARG A 88 7.72 -9.33 22.82
N LYS A 89 7.34 -10.41 23.49
CA LYS A 89 7.96 -11.72 23.28
C LYS A 89 7.55 -12.26 21.91
N SER A 90 8.53 -12.69 21.13
CA SER A 90 8.41 -13.34 19.84
C SER A 90 9.11 -14.71 19.92
N PRO A 91 8.75 -15.70 19.07
CA PRO A 91 9.44 -17.00 19.05
C PRO A 91 10.97 -16.89 18.87
N VAL A 92 11.44 -15.81 18.23
CA VAL A 92 12.85 -15.55 17.92
C VAL A 92 13.55 -14.61 18.92
N GLY A 93 12.85 -14.13 19.95
CA GLY A 93 13.43 -13.22 20.96
C GLY A 93 12.44 -12.16 21.45
N THR A 94 12.94 -11.15 22.15
CA THR A 94 12.12 -9.99 22.52
C THR A 94 12.28 -8.91 21.46
N VAL A 95 11.18 -8.42 20.91
CA VAL A 95 11.16 -7.32 19.94
C VAL A 95 10.67 -6.03 20.61
N ALA A 96 11.21 -4.90 20.17
CA ALA A 96 10.77 -3.58 20.59
C ALA A 96 9.74 -3.04 19.59
N LEU A 97 8.65 -2.49 20.11
CA LEU A 97 7.53 -1.93 19.35
C LEU A 97 7.32 -0.49 19.79
N CYS A 98 7.37 0.42 18.83
CA CYS A 98 6.87 1.77 19.02
C CYS A 98 5.37 1.78 18.75
N VAL A 99 4.58 2.03 19.79
CA VAL A 99 3.13 2.11 19.71
C VAL A 99 2.74 3.59 19.73
N LEU A 100 2.22 4.08 18.62
CA LEU A 100 1.78 5.46 18.44
C LEU A 100 0.25 5.48 18.35
N ARG A 101 -0.41 6.10 19.33
CA ARG A 101 -1.87 6.22 19.37
C ARG A 101 -2.28 7.68 19.27
N GLY A 102 -3.28 7.97 18.45
CA GLY A 102 -3.78 9.33 18.33
C GLY A 102 -4.59 9.60 17.07
N ALA A 103 -4.50 10.83 16.57
CA ALA A 103 -5.30 11.32 15.46
C ALA A 103 -4.48 12.16 14.48
N GLY A 104 -4.95 12.23 13.23
CA GLY A 104 -4.29 12.95 12.14
C GLY A 104 -2.86 12.48 11.88
N ILE A 105 -2.59 11.19 12.13
CA ILE A 105 -1.25 10.62 12.05
C ILE A 105 -0.83 10.53 10.58
N ARG A 106 0.40 10.92 10.27
CA ARG A 106 1.02 10.83 8.95
C ARG A 106 2.38 10.16 9.09
N PHE A 107 2.70 9.24 8.22
CA PHE A 107 3.95 8.50 8.30
C PHE A 107 4.57 8.27 6.94
N ARG A 108 5.90 8.23 6.92
CA ARG A 108 6.71 7.88 5.75
C ARG A 108 7.86 6.97 6.17
N LEU A 109 7.66 5.66 6.10
CA LEU A 109 8.67 4.66 6.43
C LEU A 109 9.36 4.19 5.14
N THR A 110 10.68 4.08 5.16
CA THR A 110 11.48 3.62 4.01
C THR A 110 12.54 2.63 4.46
N GLY A 111 12.96 1.74 3.56
CA GLY A 111 13.93 0.69 3.82
C GLY A 111 13.26 -0.64 4.15
N GLU A 112 13.84 -1.40 5.07
CA GLU A 112 13.27 -2.67 5.53
C GLU A 112 12.42 -2.44 6.79
N GLN A 113 11.22 -3.03 6.80
CA GLN A 113 10.30 -3.00 7.92
C GLN A 113 9.93 -4.43 8.29
N SER A 114 10.33 -4.88 9.49
CA SER A 114 9.99 -6.23 9.97
C SER A 114 8.48 -6.38 10.16
N SER A 115 7.86 -5.43 10.84
CA SER A 115 6.41 -5.40 11.07
C SER A 115 5.94 -3.96 11.24
N VAL A 116 4.90 -3.58 10.48
CA VAL A 116 4.12 -2.37 10.70
C VAL A 116 2.65 -2.75 10.79
N HIS A 117 1.97 -2.31 11.83
CA HIS A 117 0.56 -2.58 12.05
C HIS A 117 -0.18 -1.24 12.15
N VAL A 118 -1.14 -1.03 11.27
CA VAL A 118 -2.02 0.15 11.28
C VAL A 118 -3.42 -0.33 11.59
N ASN A 119 -4.02 0.21 12.66
CA ASN A 119 -5.38 -0.10 13.07
C ASN A 119 -6.15 1.19 13.36
N GLY A 120 -7.32 1.37 12.75
CA GLY A 120 -8.16 2.54 13.00
C GLY A 120 -9.07 2.93 11.84
N LYS A 121 -9.31 4.24 11.69
CA LYS A 121 -10.24 4.84 10.72
C LYS A 121 -9.57 5.88 9.83
N ASP A 122 -10.19 6.13 8.67
CA ASP A 122 -9.72 7.03 7.63
C ASP A 122 -8.27 6.71 7.25
N ILE A 123 -8.01 5.44 6.96
CA ILE A 123 -6.69 4.95 6.55
C ILE A 123 -6.52 5.20 5.06
N ASP A 124 -5.56 6.06 4.73
CA ASP A 124 -5.02 6.17 3.37
C ASP A 124 -3.57 5.67 3.42
N LEU A 125 -3.28 4.62 2.68
CA LEU A 125 -1.96 3.97 2.69
C LEU A 125 -1.50 3.73 1.25
N SER A 126 -0.22 3.96 1.01
CA SER A 126 0.48 3.62 -0.23
C SER A 126 1.77 2.92 0.11
N VAL A 127 1.92 1.69 -0.37
CA VAL A 127 3.11 0.87 -0.20
C VAL A 127 3.66 0.53 -1.56
N VAL A 128 4.97 0.65 -1.71
CA VAL A 128 5.73 0.21 -2.87
C VAL A 128 6.87 -0.65 -2.37
N GLY A 129 6.99 -1.89 -2.86
CA GLY A 129 8.04 -2.79 -2.40
C GLY A 129 7.67 -4.27 -2.50
N LYS A 130 8.32 -5.09 -1.68
CA LYS A 130 8.09 -6.54 -1.57
C LYS A 130 7.83 -6.93 -0.13
N GLY A 131 6.93 -7.88 0.11
CA GLY A 131 6.61 -8.37 1.45
C GLY A 131 5.22 -8.95 1.56
N GLY A 132 4.80 -9.27 2.78
CA GLY A 132 3.45 -9.74 3.09
C GLY A 132 2.55 -8.61 3.58
N VAL A 133 1.27 -8.70 3.25
CA VAL A 133 0.23 -7.80 3.75
C VAL A 133 -0.91 -8.63 4.30
N MET A 134 -1.39 -8.26 5.49
CA MET A 134 -2.67 -8.69 6.01
C MET A 134 -3.65 -7.54 5.87
N LEU A 135 -4.83 -7.79 5.30
CA LEU A 135 -5.94 -6.85 5.30
C LEU A 135 -7.12 -7.46 6.04
N LYS A 136 -7.79 -6.63 6.84
CA LYS A 136 -9.06 -6.96 7.45
C LYS A 136 -9.85 -5.67 7.71
N GLY A 137 -11.02 -5.54 7.10
CA GLY A 137 -12.03 -4.55 7.44
C GLY A 137 -12.65 -4.78 8.81
N ARG A 138 -13.46 -3.84 9.26
CA ARG A 138 -14.23 -3.94 10.51
C ARG A 138 -15.38 -4.96 10.41
N GLY A 139 -15.95 -5.15 9.22
CA GLY A 139 -16.93 -6.19 8.89
C GLY A 139 -18.39 -5.83 9.16
N ASP A 140 -18.71 -4.55 9.34
CA ASP A 140 -20.06 -4.06 9.64
C ASP A 140 -20.50 -2.88 8.74
N GLY A 141 -19.82 -2.68 7.62
CA GLY A 141 -20.15 -1.64 6.65
C GLY A 141 -19.11 -1.50 5.53
N PRO A 142 -19.19 -0.44 4.72
CA PRO A 142 -18.17 -0.13 3.74
C PRO A 142 -16.88 0.33 4.45
N ASP A 143 -15.93 -0.59 4.57
CA ASP A 143 -14.67 -0.38 5.31
C ASP A 143 -13.57 0.27 4.48
N GLY A 144 -13.91 0.84 3.32
CA GLY A 144 -12.96 1.37 2.34
C GLY A 144 -12.56 0.36 1.27
N SER A 145 -11.53 0.72 0.52
CA SER A 145 -11.11 -0.08 -0.65
C SER A 145 -9.59 -0.17 -0.77
N TYR A 146 -9.11 -1.21 -1.44
CA TYR A 146 -7.70 -1.41 -1.72
C TYR A 146 -7.46 -1.81 -3.19
N SER A 147 -6.26 -1.49 -3.67
CA SER A 147 -5.72 -1.95 -4.96
C SER A 147 -4.36 -2.58 -4.70
N LEU A 148 -4.18 -3.82 -5.17
CA LEU A 148 -2.94 -4.56 -5.08
C LEU A 148 -2.33 -4.70 -6.47
N ASN A 149 -1.03 -4.40 -6.59
CA ASN A 149 -0.24 -4.50 -7.82
C ASN A 149 -0.92 -3.84 -9.03
N GLY A 150 -1.59 -2.70 -8.82
CA GLY A 150 -2.27 -1.95 -9.87
C GLY A 150 -3.60 -2.56 -10.34
N ALA A 151 -4.13 -3.58 -9.66
CA ALA A 151 -5.46 -4.10 -9.93
C ALA A 151 -6.56 -3.06 -9.63
N GLU A 152 -7.77 -3.31 -10.14
CA GLU A 152 -8.94 -2.52 -9.80
C GLU A 152 -9.18 -2.47 -8.29
N TYR A 153 -9.75 -1.35 -7.82
CA TYR A 153 -10.07 -1.20 -6.40
C TYR A 153 -11.18 -2.17 -6.00
N GLN A 154 -10.94 -2.88 -4.90
CA GLN A 154 -11.87 -3.82 -4.30
C GLN A 154 -12.16 -3.40 -2.86
N SER A 155 -13.32 -3.76 -2.33
CA SER A 155 -13.64 -3.53 -0.93
C SER A 155 -12.61 -4.22 -0.01
N LEU A 156 -12.32 -3.60 1.13
CA LEU A 156 -11.54 -4.27 2.16
C LEU A 156 -12.27 -5.55 2.63
N PRO A 157 -11.54 -6.64 2.91
CA PRO A 157 -12.15 -7.93 3.22
C PRO A 157 -12.68 -7.98 4.66
N ASP A 158 -13.89 -8.49 4.88
CA ASP A 158 -14.50 -8.62 6.23
C ASP A 158 -13.77 -9.63 7.13
N SER A 159 -13.01 -10.52 6.52
CA SER A 159 -12.18 -11.52 7.19
C SER A 159 -10.70 -11.31 6.84
N VAL A 160 -9.81 -11.96 7.59
CA VAL A 160 -8.38 -11.83 7.36
C VAL A 160 -8.03 -12.35 5.96
N ASP A 161 -7.42 -11.49 5.15
CA ASP A 161 -6.85 -11.85 3.86
C ASP A 161 -5.34 -11.56 3.83
N TRP A 162 -4.58 -12.52 3.32
CA TRP A 162 -3.12 -12.44 3.22
C TRP A 162 -2.70 -12.27 1.76
N LEU A 163 -2.06 -11.14 1.48
CA LEU A 163 -1.66 -10.72 0.15
C LEU A 163 -0.14 -10.58 0.06
N LEU A 164 0.39 -10.74 -1.15
CA LEU A 164 1.81 -10.53 -1.44
C LEU A 164 2.03 -9.24 -2.22
N LEU A 165 2.94 -8.41 -1.71
CA LEU A 165 3.47 -7.25 -2.41
C LEU A 165 4.61 -7.68 -3.33
N GLY A 166 4.54 -7.27 -4.59
CA GLY A 166 5.44 -7.73 -5.64
C GLY A 166 4.87 -8.95 -6.35
N SER A 167 5.48 -9.34 -7.46
CA SER A 167 4.98 -10.44 -8.29
C SER A 167 4.72 -11.73 -7.48
N PRO A 168 3.57 -12.36 -7.67
CA PRO A 168 3.55 -13.67 -8.29
C PRO A 168 3.58 -13.45 -9.81
N ALA A 169 4.43 -14.11 -10.58
CA ALA A 169 4.25 -14.10 -12.04
C ALA A 169 2.93 -14.79 -12.50
N ALA A 170 2.01 -15.18 -11.58
CA ALA A 170 1.00 -16.21 -11.80
C ALA A 170 -0.49 -15.79 -11.65
N ALA A 171 -0.84 -14.65 -11.04
CA ALA A 171 -2.26 -14.36 -10.75
C ALA A 171 -3.12 -14.08 -12.00
N ALA A 172 -2.51 -13.88 -13.17
CA ALA A 172 -3.23 -13.67 -14.44
C ALA A 172 -2.97 -14.76 -15.50
N ALA A 173 -2.06 -15.72 -15.28
CA ALA A 173 -1.73 -16.74 -16.28
C ALA A 173 -2.61 -18.01 -16.17
N VAL A 174 -3.30 -18.24 -15.05
CA VAL A 174 -4.08 -19.47 -14.80
C VAL A 174 -5.55 -19.35 -15.26
N ALA A 175 -6.06 -18.16 -15.53
CA ALA A 175 -7.46 -18.00 -16.01
C ALA A 175 -7.60 -18.02 -17.54
N ARG A 176 -6.50 -18.19 -18.30
CA ARG A 176 -6.49 -18.29 -19.76
C ARG A 176 -5.41 -19.27 -20.24
N GLY A 177 -5.58 -20.55 -19.91
CA GLY A 177 -4.92 -21.69 -20.55
C GLY A 177 -5.96 -22.62 -21.12
#